data_AF-A0A949LV54-F1
#
_entry.id   AF-A0A949LV54-F1
#
_cell.length_a   1.000
_cell.length_b   1.000
_cell.length_c   1.000
_cell.angle_alpha   90.00
_cell.angle_beta   90.00
_cell.angle_gamma   90.00
#
_symmetry.space_group_name_H-M   'P 1'
#
loop_
_entity.id
_entity.type
_entity.pdbx_description
1 polymer ?
#
loop_
_entity_poly.entity_id
_entity_poly.type
_entity_poly.pdbx_seq_one_letter_code
_entity_poly.pdbx_strand_id
1 'polypeptide(L)'
;AHDVIFDHNSVTWATDENMSMSGLRFDGNDPAKWRADTSHRITFSNNIIAEGLAFATHYKIEHSKGSLIHDNASDVLLADNLYAHNYERNPLLKGGTRAVIVNDLIYDPGQRAIHYNLMAEEWGDHPWQVGQLSVVGTVLREGESTVPHLAFLEIGGYGDLRYYGKDNVAMNQIGEPIPMIGRYTAAPARIVMEKTPPIWPPYVTVLPSSAVQQHVLHNAGARIWDRDYDDVRLIADVAEGRGYIVNSENDIHGYPVEKPTQRLFNPADWNLIDMTPKTPAALDSSSKAHGT
;
A
#
# COMPACT_ATOMS: atom_id res chain seq x y z
N ALA A 1 10.44 5.27 13.22
CA ALA A 1 11.64 5.15 12.36
C ALA A 1 11.66 6.34 11.39
N HIS A 2 12.81 6.71 10.84
CA HIS A 2 12.84 7.76 9.82
C HIS A 2 13.96 7.55 8.80
N ASP A 3 13.78 8.13 7.61
CA ASP A 3 14.70 8.00 6.47
C ASP A 3 14.88 6.55 6.02
N VAL A 4 13.76 5.90 5.67
CA VAL A 4 13.74 4.48 5.31
C VAL A 4 13.08 4.27 3.95
N ILE A 5 13.69 3.43 3.11
CA ILE A 5 13.14 3.01 1.84
C ILE A 5 12.98 1.48 1.87
N PHE A 6 11.77 1.01 1.61
CA PHE A 6 11.48 -0.39 1.29
C PHE A 6 11.15 -0.46 -0.20
N ASP A 7 12.12 -0.93 -0.97
CA ASP A 7 12.02 -1.02 -2.42
C ASP A 7 12.16 -2.47 -2.88
N HIS A 8 11.34 -2.89 -3.84
CA HIS A 8 11.38 -4.24 -4.43
C HIS A 8 11.38 -5.37 -3.38
N ASN A 9 10.30 -5.44 -2.59
CA ASN A 9 10.05 -6.55 -1.67
C ASN A 9 8.76 -7.27 -2.05
N SER A 10 8.67 -8.56 -1.78
CA SER A 10 7.43 -9.32 -1.80
C SER A 10 7.11 -9.72 -0.37
N VAL A 11 5.95 -9.28 0.14
CA VAL A 11 5.56 -9.46 1.53
C VAL A 11 4.19 -10.12 1.60
N THR A 12 4.25 -11.42 1.92
CA THR A 12 3.17 -12.37 2.16
C THR A 12 3.69 -13.33 3.25
N TRP A 13 2.92 -14.07 4.05
CA TRP A 13 1.50 -14.03 4.35
C TRP A 13 1.35 -13.62 5.81
N ALA A 14 1.27 -12.32 6.10
CA ALA A 14 1.21 -11.86 7.48
C ALA A 14 -0.14 -12.20 8.12
N THR A 15 -0.14 -12.38 9.43
CA THR A 15 -1.36 -12.59 10.24
C THR A 15 -1.93 -11.28 10.80
N ASP A 16 -1.21 -10.16 10.63
CA ASP A 16 -1.73 -8.80 10.83
C ASP A 16 -1.50 -8.03 9.52
N GLU A 17 -0.81 -6.89 9.53
CA GLU A 17 -0.43 -6.23 8.28
C GLU A 17 0.84 -6.80 7.66
N ASN A 18 0.82 -6.92 6.34
CA ASN A 18 2.00 -7.25 5.56
C ASN A 18 3.09 -6.17 5.71
N MET A 19 2.73 -4.88 5.59
CA MET A 19 3.73 -3.80 5.62
C MET A 19 3.20 -2.51 6.24
N SER A 20 3.64 -2.18 7.46
CA SER A 20 3.12 -1.04 8.24
C SER A 20 4.18 0.01 8.57
N MET A 21 3.74 1.26 8.71
CA MET A 21 4.53 2.36 9.28
C MET A 21 3.94 2.75 10.63
N SER A 22 4.62 2.39 11.71
CA SER A 22 4.12 2.56 13.08
C SER A 22 5.08 3.34 13.97
N GLY A 23 4.56 3.83 15.09
CA GLY A 23 5.29 4.63 16.08
C GLY A 23 4.35 5.07 17.20
N LEU A 24 4.91 5.74 18.22
CA LEU A 24 4.11 6.37 19.27
C LEU A 24 3.24 7.47 18.65
N ARG A 25 1.93 7.46 18.96
CA ARG A 25 0.96 8.37 18.34
C ARG A 25 1.11 9.82 18.83
N PHE A 26 1.47 9.97 20.11
CA PHE A 26 1.46 11.24 20.85
C PHE A 26 2.70 11.36 21.76
N ASP A 27 3.90 11.39 21.17
CA ASP A 27 5.11 11.72 21.94
C ASP A 27 5.47 13.21 21.78
N GLY A 28 5.51 13.94 22.89
CA GLY A 28 5.72 15.38 22.93
C GLY A 28 4.45 16.23 23.11
N ASN A 29 4.65 17.56 23.20
CA ASN A 29 3.62 18.50 23.66
C ASN A 29 2.77 19.12 22.54
N ASP A 30 3.12 18.88 21.28
CA ASP A 30 2.42 19.45 20.14
C ASP A 30 2.45 18.53 18.90
N PRO A 31 1.56 18.77 17.90
CA PRO A 31 1.50 17.95 16.70
C PRO A 31 2.75 17.94 15.82
N ALA A 32 3.65 18.93 15.95
CA ALA A 32 4.91 18.91 15.21
C ALA A 32 5.88 17.91 15.85
N LYS A 33 5.95 17.88 17.19
CA LYS A 33 6.74 16.90 17.94
C LYS A 33 6.21 15.48 17.75
N TRP A 34 4.89 15.27 17.77
CA TRP A 34 4.28 13.96 17.49
C TRP A 34 4.76 13.37 16.15
N ARG A 35 4.81 14.21 15.10
CA ARG A 35 5.28 13.82 13.76
C ARG A 35 6.79 13.52 13.73
N ALA A 36 7.58 14.32 14.43
CA ALA A 36 9.02 14.14 14.51
C ALA A 36 9.44 12.88 15.28
N ASP A 37 8.62 12.43 16.24
CA ASP A 37 8.93 11.27 17.08
C ASP A 37 8.30 9.97 16.58
N THR A 38 7.22 10.05 15.79
CA THR A 38 6.65 8.88 15.10
C THR A 38 7.36 8.60 13.78
N SER A 39 6.89 7.60 13.03
CA SER A 39 7.46 7.25 11.74
C SER A 39 7.27 8.33 10.68
N HIS A 40 8.35 8.75 10.02
CA HIS A 40 8.31 9.82 9.03
C HIS A 40 9.44 9.72 7.99
N ARG A 41 9.28 10.31 6.81
CA ARG A 41 10.21 10.20 5.67
C ARG A 41 10.48 8.73 5.31
N ILE A 42 9.41 8.03 4.94
CA ILE A 42 9.47 6.60 4.59
C ILE A 42 8.83 6.39 3.21
N THR A 43 9.52 5.64 2.36
CA THR A 43 9.03 5.24 1.03
C THR A 43 8.82 3.73 0.96
N PHE A 44 7.65 3.30 0.49
CA PHE A 44 7.42 1.95 -0.02
C PHE A 44 7.30 2.04 -1.55
N SER A 45 8.24 1.44 -2.27
CA SER A 45 8.24 1.45 -3.74
C SER A 45 8.41 0.07 -4.38
N ASN A 46 7.72 -0.18 -5.50
CA ASN A 46 7.87 -1.42 -6.28
C ASN A 46 7.67 -2.72 -5.46
N ASN A 47 6.83 -2.69 -4.42
CA ASN A 47 6.62 -3.87 -3.57
C ASN A 47 5.37 -4.67 -4.00
N ILE A 48 5.38 -5.98 -3.74
CA ILE A 48 4.18 -6.81 -3.70
C ILE A 48 3.76 -6.94 -2.24
N ILE A 49 2.53 -6.53 -1.93
CA ILE A 49 1.94 -6.52 -0.58
C ILE A 49 0.62 -7.28 -0.67
N ALA A 50 0.63 -8.58 -0.41
CA ALA A 50 -0.48 -9.44 -0.81
C ALA A 50 -0.84 -10.52 0.19
N GLU A 51 -2.07 -11.02 0.06
CA GLU A 51 -2.55 -12.24 0.73
C GLU A 51 -2.33 -12.22 2.26
N GLY A 52 -2.59 -11.10 2.93
CA GLY A 52 -2.72 -11.12 4.39
C GLY A 52 -3.71 -12.22 4.80
N LEU A 53 -3.43 -12.99 5.86
CA LEU A 53 -4.23 -14.16 6.19
C LEU A 53 -5.52 -13.76 6.92
N ALA A 54 -6.68 -14.12 6.35
CA ALA A 54 -7.98 -13.69 6.87
C ALA A 54 -8.33 -14.34 8.22
N PHE A 55 -8.42 -15.67 8.29
CA PHE A 55 -8.80 -16.40 9.51
C PHE A 55 -7.69 -17.33 9.99
N ALA A 56 -6.54 -16.74 10.36
CA ALA A 56 -5.36 -17.46 10.85
C ALA A 56 -5.17 -17.32 12.38
N THR A 57 -3.94 -17.08 12.82
CA THR A 57 -3.55 -17.06 14.25
C THR A 57 -3.78 -15.72 14.94
N HIS A 58 -4.27 -14.71 14.23
CA HIS A 58 -4.58 -13.42 14.82
C HIS A 58 -5.68 -13.54 15.87
N TYR A 59 -5.54 -12.86 17.02
CA TYR A 59 -6.45 -13.01 18.16
C TYR A 59 -7.82 -12.36 17.96
N LYS A 60 -7.99 -11.54 16.92
CA LYS A 60 -9.28 -10.96 16.51
C LYS A 60 -10.00 -11.90 15.54
N ILE A 61 -11.09 -11.41 14.95
CA ILE A 61 -11.71 -12.01 13.76
C ILE A 61 -10.80 -11.77 12.54
N GLU A 62 -11.38 -11.88 11.33
CA GLU A 62 -10.79 -11.50 10.04
C GLU A 62 -9.65 -10.44 10.19
N HIS A 63 -8.43 -10.80 9.77
CA HIS A 63 -7.26 -9.93 9.86
C HIS A 63 -6.30 -9.93 8.67
N SER A 64 -6.79 -10.15 7.46
CA SER A 64 -6.04 -9.93 6.23
C SER A 64 -5.85 -8.43 5.97
N LYS A 65 -4.62 -7.92 6.09
CA LYS A 65 -4.32 -6.49 5.98
C LYS A 65 -3.07 -6.22 5.13
N GLY A 66 -3.18 -5.24 4.22
CA GLY A 66 -2.04 -4.78 3.41
C GLY A 66 -1.05 -3.91 4.22
N SER A 67 -1.38 -2.63 4.38
CA SER A 67 -0.55 -1.63 5.04
C SER A 67 -1.33 -0.72 5.98
N LEU A 68 -0.84 -0.58 7.23
CA LEU A 68 -1.32 0.41 8.18
C LEU A 68 -0.30 1.54 8.37
N ILE A 69 -0.71 2.78 8.08
CA ILE A 69 0.06 3.99 8.30
C ILE A 69 -0.49 4.70 9.55
N HIS A 70 0.26 4.64 10.66
CA HIS A 70 -0.18 5.09 11.98
C HIS A 70 -0.45 6.60 12.06
N ASP A 71 -1.16 6.96 13.14
CA ASP A 71 -1.49 8.34 13.46
C ASP A 71 -0.24 9.23 13.45
N ASN A 72 -0.38 10.41 12.88
CA ASN A 72 0.67 11.42 12.72
C ASN A 72 1.89 11.00 11.88
N ALA A 73 1.93 9.80 11.28
CA ALA A 73 3.00 9.46 10.34
C ALA A 73 3.04 10.44 9.16
N SER A 74 4.22 10.90 8.77
CA SER A 74 4.34 12.02 7.82
C SER A 74 5.48 11.86 6.81
N ASP A 75 5.39 12.58 5.70
CA ASP A 75 6.33 12.46 4.58
C ASP A 75 6.42 11.01 4.08
N VAL A 76 5.24 10.39 3.94
CA VAL A 76 5.07 9.01 3.47
C VAL A 76 4.89 9.00 1.95
N LEU A 77 5.61 8.13 1.26
CA LEU A 77 5.43 7.87 -0.17
C LEU A 77 5.15 6.38 -0.40
N LEU A 78 4.04 6.07 -1.05
CA LEU A 78 3.72 4.75 -1.59
C LEU A 78 3.70 4.88 -3.12
N ALA A 79 4.63 4.22 -3.80
CA ALA A 79 4.80 4.36 -5.24
C ALA A 79 4.95 3.03 -5.97
N ASP A 80 4.21 2.82 -7.05
CA ASP A 80 4.38 1.69 -7.96
C ASP A 80 4.24 0.30 -7.28
N ASN A 81 3.48 0.21 -6.18
CA ASN A 81 3.27 -1.03 -5.44
C ASN A 81 2.07 -1.83 -5.98
N LEU A 82 2.13 -3.15 -5.81
CA LEU A 82 1.00 -4.06 -5.95
C LEU A 82 0.41 -4.36 -4.57
N TYR A 83 -0.86 -4.03 -4.38
CA TYR A 83 -1.70 -4.55 -3.29
C TYR A 83 -2.66 -5.58 -3.87
N ALA A 84 -2.61 -6.84 -3.42
CA ALA A 84 -3.47 -7.90 -3.97
C ALA A 84 -4.05 -8.80 -2.88
N HIS A 85 -5.33 -9.15 -2.99
CA HIS A 85 -5.97 -10.15 -2.12
C HIS A 85 -5.81 -9.87 -0.62
N ASN A 86 -5.87 -8.60 -0.21
CA ASN A 86 -5.98 -8.22 1.20
C ASN A 86 -7.41 -7.77 1.50
N TYR A 87 -7.97 -8.23 2.61
CA TYR A 87 -9.35 -7.86 2.97
C TYR A 87 -9.52 -6.36 3.20
N GLU A 88 -8.55 -5.72 3.85
CA GLU A 88 -8.53 -4.27 4.06
C GLU A 88 -7.11 -3.70 4.06
N ARG A 89 -7.06 -2.38 4.21
CA ARG A 89 -5.85 -1.57 4.44
C ARG A 89 -4.95 -1.64 3.21
N ASN A 90 -5.47 -1.18 2.07
CA ASN A 90 -4.72 -1.14 0.81
C ASN A 90 -4.48 0.31 0.32
N PRO A 91 -3.86 1.22 1.10
CA PRO A 91 -3.52 1.20 2.54
C PRO A 91 -4.62 1.79 3.46
N LEU A 92 -4.46 1.64 4.78
CA LEU A 92 -5.17 2.45 5.79
C LEU A 92 -4.27 3.59 6.28
N LEU A 93 -4.77 4.82 6.24
CA LEU A 93 -4.11 6.01 6.78
C LEU A 93 -4.85 6.51 8.02
N LYS A 94 -4.15 6.66 9.14
CA LYS A 94 -4.78 7.11 10.38
C LYS A 94 -4.76 8.63 10.54
N GLY A 95 -5.26 9.11 11.69
CA GLY A 95 -5.47 10.53 11.96
C GLY A 95 -4.20 11.34 11.79
N GLY A 96 -4.30 12.49 11.12
CA GLY A 96 -3.16 13.39 10.95
C GLY A 96 -2.04 12.88 10.05
N THR A 97 -2.17 11.71 9.43
CA THR A 97 -1.17 11.18 8.49
C THR A 97 -0.98 12.09 7.28
N ARG A 98 0.25 12.15 6.74
CA ARG A 98 0.59 12.88 5.52
C ARG A 98 1.27 11.94 4.52
N ALA A 99 0.57 11.55 3.48
CA ALA A 99 1.07 10.59 2.48
C ALA A 99 0.78 10.97 1.01
N VAL A 100 1.65 10.52 0.12
CA VAL A 100 1.41 10.45 -1.31
C VAL A 100 1.32 9.00 -1.74
N ILE A 101 0.29 8.66 -2.51
CA ILE A 101 0.13 7.37 -3.19
C ILE A 101 0.18 7.65 -4.69
N VAL A 102 1.03 6.95 -5.41
CA VAL A 102 1.22 7.19 -6.84
C VAL A 102 1.44 5.89 -7.59
N ASN A 103 0.74 5.71 -8.71
CA ASN A 103 0.90 4.55 -9.59
C ASN A 103 0.72 3.17 -8.92
N ASP A 104 0.18 3.09 -7.70
CA ASP A 104 -0.12 1.79 -7.09
C ASP A 104 -1.23 1.05 -7.88
N LEU A 105 -1.15 -0.27 -7.93
CA LEU A 105 -2.21 -1.17 -8.40
C LEU A 105 -2.81 -1.89 -7.20
N ILE A 106 -4.12 -1.72 -7.00
CA ILE A 106 -4.88 -2.40 -5.96
C ILE A 106 -5.83 -3.38 -6.64
N TYR A 107 -5.71 -4.66 -6.32
CA TYR A 107 -6.51 -5.73 -6.91
C TYR A 107 -7.17 -6.60 -5.85
N ASP A 108 -8.43 -6.95 -6.10
CA ASP A 108 -9.23 -7.84 -5.24
C ASP A 108 -9.20 -7.49 -3.74
N PRO A 109 -9.41 -6.21 -3.35
CA PRO A 109 -9.61 -5.88 -1.95
C PRO A 109 -10.89 -6.54 -1.45
N GLY A 110 -10.93 -6.96 -0.19
CA GLY A 110 -12.15 -7.51 0.40
C GLY A 110 -13.17 -6.42 0.73
N GLN A 111 -13.19 -5.96 1.98
CA GLN A 111 -14.10 -4.92 2.43
C GLN A 111 -13.65 -3.51 2.05
N ARG A 112 -12.33 -3.23 2.03
CA ARG A 112 -11.81 -1.87 1.84
C ARG A 112 -10.50 -1.82 1.06
N ALA A 113 -10.39 -0.80 0.22
CA ALA A 113 -9.15 -0.44 -0.45
C ALA A 113 -8.39 0.63 0.35
N ILE A 114 -8.19 1.80 -0.26
CA ILE A 114 -7.64 2.97 0.43
C ILE A 114 -8.69 3.47 1.41
N HIS A 115 -8.32 3.65 2.66
CA HIS A 115 -9.22 4.30 3.61
C HIS A 115 -8.48 5.14 4.64
N TYR A 116 -9.20 6.12 5.18
CA TYR A 116 -8.71 7.02 6.20
C TYR A 116 -9.57 6.95 7.46
N ASN A 117 -8.93 6.92 8.63
CA ASN A 117 -9.64 6.89 9.90
C ASN A 117 -8.92 7.64 11.02
N LEU A 118 -9.59 8.62 11.60
CA LEU A 118 -9.23 9.14 12.92
C LEU A 118 -10.27 8.67 13.93
N MET A 119 -9.91 7.70 14.76
CA MET A 119 -10.81 7.11 15.75
C MET A 119 -10.72 7.89 17.07
N ALA A 120 -11.84 8.47 17.54
CA ALA A 120 -11.84 9.34 18.72
C ALA A 120 -11.41 8.60 20.00
N GLU A 121 -11.79 7.33 20.11
CA GLU A 121 -11.46 6.44 21.23
C GLU A 121 -9.95 6.23 21.38
N GLU A 122 -9.21 6.30 20.27
CA GLU A 122 -7.77 6.15 20.25
C GLU A 122 -7.02 7.48 20.45
N TRP A 123 -7.69 8.60 20.22
CA TRP A 123 -7.15 9.95 20.37
C TRP A 123 -7.43 10.54 21.76
N GLY A 124 -8.49 10.11 22.44
CA GLY A 124 -8.90 10.67 23.73
C GLY A 124 -9.09 12.19 23.64
N ASP A 125 -8.47 12.92 24.56
CA ASP A 125 -8.56 14.39 24.63
C ASP A 125 -7.52 15.11 23.72
N HIS A 126 -6.70 14.37 22.95
CA HIS A 126 -5.74 15.00 22.06
C HIS A 126 -6.46 15.72 20.91
N PRO A 127 -6.06 16.97 20.58
CA PRO A 127 -6.68 17.72 19.50
C PRO A 127 -6.50 16.98 18.17
N TRP A 128 -7.62 16.67 17.51
CA TRP A 128 -7.62 15.98 16.23
C TRP A 128 -6.83 16.73 15.16
N GLN A 129 -6.03 15.98 14.41
CA GLN A 129 -5.22 16.52 13.34
C GLN A 129 -5.82 16.15 11.98
N VAL A 130 -5.90 17.13 11.09
CA VAL A 130 -6.34 16.93 9.71
C VAL A 130 -5.28 16.15 8.94
N GLY A 131 -5.68 15.05 8.30
CA GLY A 131 -4.82 14.27 7.41
C GLY A 131 -4.58 14.98 6.07
N GLN A 132 -3.52 14.60 5.38
CA GLN A 132 -3.21 15.08 4.03
C GLN A 132 -2.86 13.90 3.13
N LEU A 133 -3.57 13.78 2.01
CA LEU A 133 -3.40 12.68 1.08
C LEU A 133 -3.44 13.18 -0.36
N SER A 134 -2.42 12.85 -1.13
CA SER A 134 -2.42 12.98 -2.59
C SER A 134 -2.42 11.58 -3.20
N VAL A 135 -3.37 11.25 -4.07
CA VAL A 135 -3.42 9.97 -4.79
C VAL A 135 -3.48 10.25 -6.29
N VAL A 136 -2.51 9.78 -7.05
CA VAL A 136 -2.40 10.10 -8.48
C VAL A 136 -1.99 8.88 -9.31
N GLY A 137 -2.68 8.60 -10.41
CA GLY A 137 -2.36 7.49 -11.31
C GLY A 137 -2.70 6.11 -10.75
N THR A 138 -3.20 6.00 -9.52
CA THR A 138 -3.46 4.72 -8.86
C THR A 138 -4.68 4.03 -9.49
N VAL A 139 -4.55 2.72 -9.71
CA VAL A 139 -5.59 1.89 -10.31
C VAL A 139 -6.11 0.91 -9.26
N LEU A 140 -7.43 0.87 -9.13
CA LEU A 140 -8.14 -0.12 -8.34
C LEU A 140 -9.02 -0.96 -9.25
N ARG A 141 -8.91 -2.29 -9.12
CA ARG A 141 -9.76 -3.25 -9.80
C ARG A 141 -10.33 -4.24 -8.80
N GLU A 142 -11.65 -4.37 -8.76
CA GLU A 142 -12.31 -5.40 -7.96
C GLU A 142 -11.94 -6.81 -8.47
N GLY A 143 -11.98 -7.78 -7.57
CA GLY A 143 -11.82 -9.21 -7.86
C GLY A 143 -12.93 -10.04 -7.20
N GLU A 144 -12.76 -11.35 -7.17
CA GLU A 144 -13.78 -12.30 -6.67
C GLU A 144 -14.10 -12.13 -5.17
N SER A 145 -13.17 -11.60 -4.39
CA SER A 145 -13.33 -11.37 -2.95
C SER A 145 -13.93 -9.99 -2.63
N THR A 146 -14.02 -9.09 -3.61
CA THR A 146 -14.47 -7.73 -3.37
C THR A 146 -15.96 -7.65 -3.07
N VAL A 147 -16.29 -6.96 -1.97
CA VAL A 147 -17.68 -6.72 -1.60
C VAL A 147 -18.34 -5.72 -2.56
N PRO A 148 -19.65 -5.83 -2.81
CA PRO A 148 -20.37 -4.83 -3.59
C PRO A 148 -20.28 -3.43 -2.96
N HIS A 149 -20.31 -2.40 -3.81
CA HIS A 149 -20.35 -0.99 -3.41
C HIS A 149 -19.09 -0.46 -2.71
N LEU A 150 -17.96 -1.16 -2.83
CA LEU A 150 -16.66 -0.64 -2.42
C LEU A 150 -16.37 0.69 -3.14
N ALA A 151 -15.76 1.64 -2.42
CA ALA A 151 -15.24 2.85 -3.02
C ALA A 151 -13.72 2.87 -3.05
N PHE A 152 -13.15 3.60 -4.02
CA PHE A 152 -11.71 3.78 -4.17
C PHE A 152 -11.04 4.32 -2.90
N LEU A 153 -11.60 5.38 -2.31
CA LEU A 153 -11.21 5.95 -1.03
C LEU A 153 -12.42 6.04 -0.10
N GLU A 154 -12.33 5.41 1.07
CA GLU A 154 -13.35 5.56 2.12
C GLU A 154 -12.86 6.35 3.33
N ILE A 155 -13.76 7.09 3.97
CA ILE A 155 -13.49 7.77 5.23
C ILE A 155 -14.34 7.22 6.39
N GLY A 156 -13.69 7.09 7.54
CA GLY A 156 -14.33 6.89 8.84
C GLY A 156 -13.80 7.86 9.89
N GLY A 157 -14.44 7.83 11.04
CA GLY A 157 -13.98 8.57 12.21
C GLY A 157 -14.29 10.07 12.20
N TYR A 158 -13.48 10.84 12.92
CA TYR A 158 -13.85 12.18 13.37
C TYR A 158 -12.94 13.30 12.86
N GLY A 159 -11.77 12.96 12.34
CA GLY A 159 -10.82 13.91 11.76
C GLY A 159 -11.05 14.11 10.27
N ASP A 160 -11.02 15.34 9.80
CA ASP A 160 -11.09 15.64 8.36
C ASP A 160 -9.82 15.17 7.62
N LEU A 161 -9.95 14.96 6.31
CA LEU A 161 -8.88 14.63 5.37
C LEU A 161 -8.83 15.66 4.25
N ARG A 162 -7.68 16.32 4.05
CA ARG A 162 -7.41 17.08 2.82
C ARG A 162 -6.94 16.12 1.74
N TYR A 163 -7.69 16.02 0.66
CA TYR A 163 -7.47 15.02 -0.38
C TYR A 163 -7.32 15.65 -1.76
N TYR A 164 -6.27 15.27 -2.47
CA TYR A 164 -6.10 15.54 -3.89
C TYR A 164 -6.08 14.21 -4.65
N GLY A 165 -6.99 14.06 -5.61
CA GLY A 165 -7.07 12.89 -6.50
C GLY A 165 -6.94 13.31 -7.96
N LYS A 166 -6.10 12.63 -8.75
CA LYS A 166 -6.00 12.90 -10.20
C LYS A 166 -5.65 11.63 -10.98
N ASP A 167 -6.33 11.40 -12.10
CA ASP A 167 -6.08 10.24 -12.97
C ASP A 167 -6.08 8.91 -12.21
N ASN A 168 -6.97 8.74 -11.24
CA ASN A 168 -7.16 7.47 -10.56
C ASN A 168 -8.31 6.72 -11.24
N VAL A 169 -8.18 5.40 -11.35
CA VAL A 169 -9.21 4.52 -11.91
C VAL A 169 -9.69 3.58 -10.82
N ALA A 170 -11.00 3.38 -10.74
CA ALA A 170 -11.62 2.38 -9.86
C ALA A 170 -12.71 1.68 -10.67
N MET A 171 -12.60 0.37 -10.83
CA MET A 171 -13.52 -0.39 -11.67
C MET A 171 -13.85 -1.77 -11.11
N ASN A 172 -15.03 -2.26 -11.44
CA ASN A 172 -15.46 -3.61 -11.10
C ASN A 172 -14.81 -4.65 -12.04
N GLN A 173 -15.14 -5.92 -11.82
CA GLN A 173 -14.59 -7.06 -12.56
C GLN A 173 -14.82 -7.00 -14.09
N ILE A 174 -15.83 -6.26 -14.54
CA ILE A 174 -16.16 -6.10 -15.97
C ILE A 174 -15.73 -4.74 -16.54
N GLY A 175 -14.98 -3.94 -15.76
CA GLY A 175 -14.44 -2.65 -16.19
C GLY A 175 -15.41 -1.46 -16.08
N GLU A 176 -16.56 -1.62 -15.42
CA GLU A 176 -17.44 -0.49 -15.13
C GLU A 176 -16.89 0.30 -13.93
N PRO A 177 -17.01 1.64 -13.96
CA PRO A 177 -16.50 2.47 -12.87
C PRO A 177 -17.28 2.24 -11.57
N ILE A 178 -16.56 2.20 -10.45
CA ILE A 178 -17.13 2.14 -9.09
C ILE A 178 -16.99 3.50 -8.38
N PRO A 179 -17.65 3.72 -7.21
CA PRO A 179 -17.54 4.98 -6.49
C PRO A 179 -16.09 5.37 -6.16
N MET A 180 -15.73 6.63 -6.42
CA MET A 180 -14.38 7.12 -6.07
C MET A 180 -14.25 7.49 -4.58
N ILE A 181 -15.36 7.86 -3.94
CA ILE A 181 -15.39 8.33 -2.56
C ILE A 181 -16.53 7.66 -1.82
N GLY A 182 -16.23 7.06 -0.67
CA GLY A 182 -17.18 6.39 0.20
C GLY A 182 -16.99 6.76 1.68
N ARG A 183 -17.84 6.18 2.53
CA ARG A 183 -17.71 6.25 3.98
C ARG A 183 -18.27 5.00 4.63
N TYR A 184 -17.68 4.59 5.74
CA TYR A 184 -18.09 3.38 6.46
C TYR A 184 -18.49 3.63 7.92
N THR A 185 -18.60 4.90 8.33
CA THR A 185 -19.18 5.28 9.62
C THR A 185 -20.15 6.46 9.48
N ALA A 186 -21.00 6.65 10.50
CA ALA A 186 -21.87 7.82 10.63
C ALA A 186 -21.15 9.04 11.22
N ALA A 187 -19.84 8.96 11.45
CA ALA A 187 -19.06 10.00 12.10
C ALA A 187 -18.87 11.23 11.19
N PRO A 188 -18.53 12.40 11.76
CA PRO A 188 -18.65 13.68 11.07
C PRO A 188 -17.47 14.01 10.14
N ALA A 189 -16.42 13.19 10.10
CA ALA A 189 -15.24 13.45 9.28
C ALA A 189 -15.61 13.71 7.80
N ARG A 190 -14.91 14.67 7.20
CA ARG A 190 -15.10 15.07 5.81
C ARG A 190 -13.82 14.87 5.01
N ILE A 191 -14.02 14.48 3.75
CA ILE A 191 -12.98 14.60 2.73
C ILE A 191 -13.10 15.99 2.10
N VAL A 192 -12.07 16.80 2.30
CA VAL A 192 -11.94 18.15 1.72
C VAL A 192 -11.14 18.05 0.44
N MET A 193 -11.81 18.18 -0.69
CA MET A 193 -11.18 18.11 -2.02
C MET A 193 -10.28 19.32 -2.26
N GLU A 194 -9.00 19.07 -2.52
CA GLU A 194 -8.01 20.09 -2.84
C GLU A 194 -7.84 20.22 -4.37
N LYS A 195 -7.53 21.44 -4.83
CA LYS A 195 -7.27 21.71 -6.26
C LYS A 195 -5.82 21.39 -6.67
N THR A 196 -4.92 21.37 -5.70
CA THR A 196 -3.50 21.06 -5.87
C THR A 196 -3.08 20.07 -4.79
N PRO A 197 -2.08 19.21 -5.03
CA PRO A 197 -1.58 18.29 -4.01
C PRO A 197 -1.26 19.03 -2.68
N PRO A 198 -1.85 18.64 -1.53
CA PRO A 198 -1.48 19.22 -0.24
C PRO A 198 -0.03 18.88 0.15
N ILE A 199 0.48 17.77 -0.38
CA ILE A 199 1.86 17.30 -0.29
C ILE A 199 2.25 16.64 -1.62
N TRP A 200 3.46 16.91 -2.10
CA TRP A 200 3.98 16.30 -3.33
C TRP A 200 5.51 16.34 -3.36
N PRO A 201 6.20 15.19 -3.35
CA PRO A 201 7.64 15.17 -3.53
C PRO A 201 8.02 15.54 -4.97
N PRO A 202 9.05 16.37 -5.20
CA PRO A 202 9.38 16.88 -6.53
C PRO A 202 9.96 15.82 -7.49
N TYR A 203 10.36 14.66 -6.97
CA TYR A 203 11.00 13.57 -7.70
C TYR A 203 10.03 12.46 -8.14
N VAL A 204 8.74 12.56 -7.78
CA VAL A 204 7.74 11.55 -8.15
C VAL A 204 7.35 11.69 -9.63
N THR A 205 7.44 10.60 -10.37
CA THR A 205 6.95 10.50 -11.75
C THR A 205 5.58 9.84 -11.77
N VAL A 206 4.61 10.51 -12.40
CA VAL A 206 3.26 9.99 -12.57
C VAL A 206 3.16 9.28 -13.90
N LEU A 207 2.70 8.03 -13.89
CA LEU A 207 2.30 7.31 -15.08
C LEU A 207 0.83 7.61 -15.40
N PRO A 208 0.43 7.62 -16.68
CA PRO A 208 -0.99 7.55 -17.02
C PRO A 208 -1.57 6.27 -16.39
N SER A 209 -2.74 6.36 -15.77
CA SER A 209 -3.40 5.20 -15.12
C SER A 209 -3.52 3.98 -16.03
N SER A 210 -3.71 4.17 -17.35
CA SER A 210 -3.74 3.09 -18.34
C SER A 210 -2.44 2.28 -18.47
N ALA A 211 -1.31 2.82 -18.04
CA ALA A 211 0.00 2.16 -18.08
C ALA A 211 0.37 1.50 -16.75
N VAL A 212 -0.33 1.82 -15.65
CA VAL A 212 0.05 1.42 -14.29
C VAL A 212 -0.03 -0.09 -14.10
N GLN A 213 -1.09 -0.76 -14.57
CA GLN A 213 -1.19 -2.21 -14.42
C GLN A 213 0.00 -2.93 -15.08
N GLN A 214 0.32 -2.58 -16.33
CA GLN A 214 1.46 -3.20 -17.02
C GLN A 214 2.78 -2.88 -16.30
N HIS A 215 2.96 -1.64 -15.85
CA HIS A 215 4.17 -1.23 -15.15
C HIS A 215 4.36 -1.99 -13.84
N VAL A 216 3.34 -2.01 -12.97
CA VAL A 216 3.42 -2.65 -11.65
C VAL A 216 3.61 -4.16 -11.79
N LEU A 217 2.86 -4.82 -12.68
CA LEU A 217 3.00 -6.27 -12.85
C LEU A 217 4.38 -6.68 -13.38
N HIS A 218 5.06 -5.80 -14.12
CA HIS A 218 6.41 -6.05 -14.59
C HIS A 218 7.48 -5.76 -13.52
N ASN A 219 7.30 -4.70 -12.72
CA ASN A 219 8.38 -4.13 -11.91
C ASN A 219 8.21 -4.32 -10.39
N ALA A 220 7.08 -4.79 -9.88
CA ALA A 220 6.93 -5.03 -8.45
C ALA A 220 7.51 -6.39 -8.01
N GLY A 221 8.05 -6.43 -6.80
CA GLY A 221 8.41 -7.66 -6.07
C GLY A 221 9.91 -7.85 -5.82
N ALA A 222 10.24 -8.87 -5.02
CA ALA A 222 11.58 -9.13 -4.52
C ALA A 222 12.61 -9.48 -5.61
N ARG A 223 12.16 -10.21 -6.65
CA ARG A 223 13.05 -10.76 -7.68
C ARG A 223 12.45 -10.59 -9.07
N ILE A 224 12.33 -9.36 -9.55
CA ILE A 224 11.64 -9.06 -10.82
C ILE A 224 12.24 -9.78 -12.04
N TRP A 225 13.49 -10.24 -11.94
CA TRP A 225 14.23 -10.97 -12.97
C TRP A 225 14.18 -12.50 -12.80
N ASP A 226 13.75 -13.00 -11.64
CA ASP A 226 13.73 -14.42 -11.27
C ASP A 226 12.73 -14.65 -10.13
N ARG A 227 11.45 -14.35 -10.42
CA ARG A 227 10.35 -14.47 -9.48
C ARG A 227 10.21 -15.92 -9.02
N ASP A 228 9.91 -16.10 -7.74
CA ASP A 228 9.54 -17.41 -7.22
C ASP A 228 8.12 -17.79 -7.66
N TYR A 229 7.69 -18.98 -7.26
CA TYR A 229 6.36 -19.49 -7.58
C TYR A 229 5.23 -18.56 -7.12
N ASP A 230 5.35 -18.01 -5.90
CA ASP A 230 4.29 -17.21 -5.28
C ASP A 230 4.14 -15.86 -5.98
N ASP A 231 5.26 -15.18 -6.29
CA ASP A 231 5.25 -13.95 -7.06
C ASP A 231 4.71 -14.18 -8.49
N VAL A 232 5.14 -15.25 -9.18
CA VAL A 232 4.62 -15.57 -10.53
C VAL A 232 3.11 -15.81 -10.49
N ARG A 233 2.63 -16.60 -9.53
CA ARG A 233 1.21 -16.89 -9.36
C ARG A 233 0.41 -15.62 -9.07
N LEU A 234 0.86 -14.79 -8.13
CA LEU A 234 0.19 -13.53 -7.78
C LEU A 234 0.09 -12.58 -8.98
N ILE A 235 1.18 -12.42 -9.73
CA ILE A 235 1.18 -11.59 -10.94
C ILE A 235 0.21 -12.14 -11.99
N ALA A 236 0.15 -13.47 -12.16
CA ALA A 236 -0.79 -14.11 -13.08
C ALA A 236 -2.25 -13.98 -12.62
N ASP A 237 -2.53 -14.16 -11.32
CA ASP A 237 -3.86 -14.00 -10.73
C ASP A 237 -4.37 -12.56 -10.97
N VAL A 238 -3.51 -11.56 -10.75
CA VAL A 238 -3.83 -10.15 -11.03
C VAL A 238 -3.87 -9.85 -12.53
N ALA A 239 -3.09 -10.51 -13.39
CA ALA A 239 -3.19 -10.28 -14.83
C ALA A 239 -4.52 -10.81 -15.39
N GLU A 240 -4.96 -11.97 -14.91
CA GLU A 240 -6.09 -12.73 -15.44
C GLU A 240 -7.41 -12.45 -14.72
N GLY A 241 -7.40 -11.69 -13.62
CA GLY A 241 -8.62 -11.39 -12.87
C GLY A 241 -9.12 -12.58 -12.06
N ARG A 242 -8.21 -13.37 -11.48
CA ARG A 242 -8.50 -14.54 -10.63
C ARG A 242 -7.95 -14.33 -9.21
N GLY A 243 -7.96 -15.39 -8.40
CA GLY A 243 -7.43 -15.38 -7.02
C GLY A 243 -8.52 -15.08 -5.99
N TYR A 244 -8.15 -15.17 -4.71
CA TYR A 244 -9.04 -14.90 -3.59
C TYR A 244 -8.23 -14.62 -2.31
N ILE A 245 -8.88 -14.05 -1.30
CA ILE A 245 -8.28 -13.85 0.03
C ILE A 245 -8.19 -15.19 0.76
N VAL A 246 -6.96 -15.61 1.10
CA VAL A 246 -6.67 -16.90 1.74
C VAL A 246 -6.76 -16.84 3.27
N ASN A 247 -6.99 -17.99 3.90
CA ASN A 247 -7.02 -18.14 5.36
C ASN A 247 -5.71 -18.71 5.91
N SER A 248 -5.00 -19.49 5.10
CA SER A 248 -3.69 -20.04 5.41
C SER A 248 -2.88 -20.14 4.13
N GLU A 249 -1.55 -20.06 4.26
CA GLU A 249 -0.60 -20.43 3.23
C GLU A 249 -0.84 -21.83 2.65
N ASN A 250 -1.42 -22.74 3.44
CA ASN A 250 -1.78 -24.09 3.01
C ASN A 250 -2.97 -24.13 2.05
N ASP A 251 -3.75 -23.05 1.93
CA ASP A 251 -4.81 -22.93 0.92
C ASP A 251 -4.22 -22.84 -0.49
N ILE A 252 -2.92 -22.54 -0.61
CA ILE A 252 -2.19 -22.47 -1.88
C ILE A 252 -1.26 -23.69 -2.00
N HIS A 253 -0.16 -23.70 -1.26
CA HIS A 253 0.81 -24.82 -1.26
C HIS A 253 1.63 -24.98 0.03
N GLY A 254 1.55 -24.03 0.97
CA GLY A 254 2.38 -24.02 2.18
C GLY A 254 3.45 -22.92 2.15
N TYR A 255 4.24 -22.81 3.23
CA TYR A 255 5.39 -21.89 3.25
C TYR A 255 6.47 -22.29 2.23
N PRO A 256 7.15 -21.31 1.59
CA PRO A 256 8.27 -21.60 0.70
C PRO A 256 9.37 -22.36 1.43
N VAL A 257 9.94 -23.38 0.76
CA VAL A 257 11.07 -24.17 1.29
C VAL A 257 12.39 -23.73 0.63
N GLU A 258 12.48 -22.45 0.29
CA GLU A 258 13.61 -21.87 -0.43
C GLU A 258 14.85 -21.71 0.47
N LYS A 259 16.04 -21.88 -0.11
CA LYS A 259 17.30 -21.63 0.60
C LYS A 259 17.60 -20.13 0.58
N PRO A 260 17.89 -19.50 1.74
CA PRO A 260 18.30 -18.11 1.77
C PRO A 260 19.53 -17.87 0.90
N THR A 261 19.49 -16.82 0.09
CA THR A 261 20.63 -16.34 -0.69
C THR A 261 21.00 -14.93 -0.23
N GLN A 262 22.26 -14.56 -0.42
CA GLN A 262 22.75 -13.23 -0.05
C GLN A 262 23.77 -12.75 -1.09
N ARG A 263 23.78 -11.45 -1.33
CA ARG A 263 24.76 -10.75 -2.17
C ARG A 263 25.26 -9.54 -1.40
N LEU A 264 26.57 -9.28 -1.47
CA LEU A 264 27.12 -8.06 -0.90
C LEU A 264 26.55 -6.83 -1.62
N PHE A 265 26.04 -5.88 -0.84
CA PHE A 265 25.60 -4.60 -1.35
C PHE A 265 26.80 -3.80 -1.87
N ASN A 266 26.72 -3.30 -3.11
CA ASN A 266 27.73 -2.45 -3.73
C ASN A 266 27.18 -1.03 -3.91
N PRO A 267 27.52 -0.07 -3.02
CA PRO A 267 27.02 1.31 -3.09
C PRO A 267 27.32 2.03 -4.41
N ALA A 268 28.33 1.59 -5.17
CA ALA A 268 28.68 2.21 -6.45
C ALA A 268 27.58 2.05 -7.50
N ASP A 269 26.75 1.00 -7.39
CA ASP A 269 25.70 0.67 -8.36
C ASP A 269 24.40 1.45 -8.14
N TRP A 270 24.29 2.18 -7.02
CA TRP A 270 23.05 2.80 -6.55
C TRP A 270 23.19 4.30 -6.29
N ASN A 271 22.10 5.03 -6.47
CA ASN A 271 21.95 6.40 -6.01
C ASN A 271 21.56 6.37 -4.53
N LEU A 272 22.48 6.63 -3.60
CA LEU A 272 22.24 6.41 -2.16
C LEU A 272 21.21 7.34 -1.49
N ILE A 273 20.70 8.33 -2.23
CA ILE A 273 19.66 9.24 -1.73
C ILE A 273 18.28 8.61 -1.88
N ASP A 274 18.02 7.95 -3.01
CA ASP A 274 16.71 7.40 -3.37
C ASP A 274 16.75 5.89 -3.61
N MET A 275 17.92 5.27 -3.46
CA MET A 275 18.19 3.86 -3.72
C MET A 275 17.79 3.40 -5.13
N THR A 276 17.70 4.31 -6.10
CA THR A 276 17.48 3.93 -7.50
C THR A 276 18.77 3.35 -8.10
N PRO A 277 18.67 2.34 -8.98
CA PRO A 277 19.83 1.78 -9.64
C PRO A 277 20.40 2.77 -10.66
N LYS A 278 21.73 2.92 -10.72
CA LYS A 278 22.39 3.77 -11.74
C LYS A 278 22.31 3.16 -13.14
N THR A 279 22.16 1.84 -13.22
CA THR A 279 22.00 1.09 -14.46
C THR A 279 21.05 -0.09 -14.24
N PRO A 280 20.32 -0.56 -15.27
CA PRO A 280 19.45 -1.73 -15.14
C PRO A 280 20.17 -2.99 -14.64
N ALA A 281 21.48 -3.12 -14.87
CA ALA A 281 22.28 -4.26 -14.43
C ALA A 281 22.36 -4.43 -12.90
N ALA A 282 22.07 -3.38 -12.12
CA ALA A 282 22.00 -3.48 -10.67
C ALA A 282 20.81 -4.34 -10.19
N LEU A 283 19.75 -4.38 -11.02
CA LEU A 283 18.56 -5.23 -10.87
C LEU A 283 18.65 -6.48 -11.77
N ASP A 284 19.82 -6.87 -12.26
CA ASP A 284 19.94 -8.06 -13.10
C ASP A 284 20.84 -9.08 -12.40
N SER A 285 20.31 -10.28 -12.14
CA SER A 285 21.15 -11.39 -11.65
C SER A 285 21.69 -12.28 -12.78
N SER A 286 21.45 -11.92 -14.05
CA SER A 286 21.66 -12.74 -15.26
C SER A 286 20.88 -14.07 -15.27
N SER A 287 20.03 -14.28 -14.28
CA SER A 287 19.07 -15.37 -14.24
C SER A 287 17.96 -15.08 -15.24
N LYS A 288 17.51 -16.09 -15.97
CA LYS A 288 16.34 -15.97 -16.83
C LYS A 288 15.11 -16.28 -16.00
N ALA A 289 14.14 -15.37 -15.98
CA ALA A 289 12.84 -15.61 -15.37
C ALA A 289 12.28 -16.97 -15.81
N HIS A 290 11.95 -17.82 -14.84
CA HIS A 290 11.27 -19.09 -15.10
C HIS A 290 9.79 -18.84 -15.37
N GLY A 291 9.49 -18.29 -16.55
CA GLY A 291 8.13 -18.02 -17.00
C GLY A 291 7.61 -16.63 -16.66
N THR A 292 7.05 -15.99 -17.68
CA THR A 292 6.06 -14.92 -17.61
C THR A 292 4.95 -15.34 -18.56
#